data_AF-A0A2C5YPS5-F1
#
_entry.id   AF-A0A2C5YPS5-F1
#
_cell.length_a   1.000
_cell.length_b   1.000
_cell.length_c   1.000
_cell.angle_alpha   90.00
_cell.angle_beta   90.00
_cell.angle_gamma   90.00
#
_symmetry.space_group_name_H-M   'P 1'
#
loop_
_entity.id
_entity.type
_entity.pdbx_description
1 polymer ?
#
loop_
_entity_poly.entity_id
_entity_poly.type
_entity_poly.pdbx_seq_one_letter_code
_entity_poly.pdbx_strand_id
1 'polypeptide(L)'
;MLPLLLVGGLLSLAVRAEEPSWANRLNSSVPFGTIITKCTVPDTFALTFDDGPFDFTPGLLKTLKDAEAKATFFVNGDNFAKIEDRRCVLKQMLNEGHQIGSHGFQHDNLTDLDENGIEQQMFQLETRLLDNSSIQMAPTYMRPPFFSTDERVLAVMKKLQYHVIQADVDTKDFGLKTEDVIQTAVDNFKQGLDRNGSISLMHDVNGPTVSTLVPKALELLKAKGKKLVTVGECLGDPPHNWYRVRDGTTGVSLNSTVCKEEETSSNRLGKRDENSLDGMASEGTRDGKSKVRRGAYSIRQQLVSEGNDELAEHSLYLRALIRQ
;
A
#
# COMPACT_ATOMS: atom_id res chain seq x y z
N MET A 1 -68.10 -11.36 5.65
CA MET A 1 -67.07 -10.31 5.78
C MET A 1 -65.86 -10.97 6.45
N LEU A 2 -64.73 -11.08 5.75
CA LEU A 2 -63.49 -11.69 6.22
C LEU A 2 -62.40 -10.60 6.16
N PRO A 3 -61.62 -10.32 7.21
CA PRO A 3 -60.60 -9.28 7.13
C PRO A 3 -59.33 -9.85 6.48
N LEU A 4 -58.87 -9.14 5.45
CA LEU A 4 -57.64 -9.39 4.72
C LEU A 4 -56.48 -8.72 5.49
N LEU A 5 -55.62 -9.51 6.12
CA LEU A 5 -54.38 -9.03 6.75
C LEU A 5 -53.30 -8.90 5.67
N LEU A 6 -53.03 -7.66 5.26
CA LEU A 6 -51.89 -7.29 4.43
C LEU A 6 -50.62 -7.27 5.30
N VAL A 7 -49.79 -8.32 5.17
CA VAL A 7 -48.43 -8.33 5.72
C VAL A 7 -47.53 -7.62 4.71
N GLY A 8 -47.23 -6.35 4.97
CA GLY A 8 -46.26 -5.58 4.21
C GLY A 8 -44.84 -5.99 4.58
N GLY A 9 -44.24 -6.89 3.79
CA GLY A 9 -42.82 -7.20 3.88
C GLY A 9 -41.99 -6.05 3.32
N LEU A 10 -41.22 -5.38 4.17
CA LEU A 10 -40.11 -4.52 3.74
C LEU A 10 -39.04 -5.41 3.11
N LEU A 11 -39.02 -5.46 1.78
CA LEU A 11 -37.91 -6.01 1.02
C LEU A 11 -36.72 -5.04 1.18
N SER A 12 -35.81 -5.35 2.10
CA SER A 12 -34.53 -4.65 2.17
C SER A 12 -33.71 -5.05 0.95
N LEU A 13 -33.69 -4.20 -0.08
CA LEU A 13 -32.80 -4.33 -1.22
C LEU A 13 -31.39 -3.96 -0.73
N ALA A 14 -30.67 -4.94 -0.21
CA ALA A 14 -29.22 -4.83 -0.09
C ALA A 14 -28.67 -4.63 -1.51
N VAL A 15 -28.19 -3.42 -1.80
CA VAL A 15 -27.38 -3.17 -2.99
C VAL A 15 -26.10 -3.96 -2.80
N ARG A 16 -26.04 -5.18 -3.37
CA ARG A 16 -24.79 -5.89 -3.54
C ARG A 16 -23.91 -5.02 -4.44
N ALA A 17 -22.67 -4.79 -4.05
CA ALA A 17 -21.68 -4.30 -5.00
C ALA A 17 -21.66 -5.29 -6.17
N GLU A 18 -22.05 -4.84 -7.36
CA GLU A 18 -21.91 -5.66 -8.56
C GLU A 18 -20.41 -5.84 -8.82
N GLU A 19 -20.00 -7.09 -9.05
CA GLU A 19 -18.63 -7.41 -9.48
C GLU A 19 -18.29 -6.54 -10.70
N PRO A 20 -17.14 -5.84 -10.69
CA PRO A 20 -16.78 -5.01 -11.81
C PRO A 20 -16.70 -5.83 -13.11
N SER A 21 -17.34 -5.33 -14.16
CA SER A 21 -17.40 -6.00 -15.49
C SER A 21 -16.05 -6.37 -16.10
N TRP A 22 -14.94 -5.80 -15.62
CA TRP A 22 -13.58 -6.05 -16.09
C TRP A 22 -12.92 -7.32 -15.53
N ALA A 23 -13.59 -8.07 -14.64
CA ALA A 23 -13.06 -9.30 -14.05
C ALA A 23 -13.03 -10.47 -15.06
N ASN A 24 -12.09 -10.41 -16.01
CA ASN A 24 -11.74 -11.56 -16.84
C ASN A 24 -11.29 -12.71 -15.94
N ARG A 25 -11.79 -13.95 -16.21
CA ARG A 25 -11.34 -15.13 -15.49
C ARG A 25 -9.85 -15.36 -15.73
N LEU A 26 -9.05 -15.09 -14.71
CA LEU A 26 -7.63 -15.39 -14.72
C LEU A 26 -7.41 -16.91 -14.78
N ASN A 27 -6.52 -17.35 -15.66
CA ASN A 27 -6.09 -18.73 -15.75
C ASN A 27 -4.72 -18.89 -15.07
N SER A 28 -4.68 -18.66 -13.75
CA SER A 28 -3.48 -18.84 -12.92
C SER A 28 -3.46 -20.25 -12.31
N SER A 29 -2.29 -20.86 -12.28
CA SER A 29 -2.06 -22.12 -11.53
C SER A 29 -1.85 -21.87 -10.03
N VAL A 30 -1.67 -20.61 -9.61
CA VAL A 30 -1.55 -20.23 -8.21
C VAL A 30 -2.96 -20.18 -7.60
N PRO A 31 -3.20 -20.75 -6.41
CA PRO A 31 -4.55 -20.80 -5.84
C PRO A 31 -5.05 -19.40 -5.43
N PHE A 32 -6.35 -19.19 -5.60
CA PHE A 32 -7.06 -18.02 -5.07
C PHE A 32 -7.66 -18.30 -3.68
N GLY A 33 -7.69 -17.30 -2.81
CA GLY A 33 -8.26 -17.39 -1.46
C GLY A 33 -7.64 -18.47 -0.58
N THR A 34 -6.35 -18.76 -0.80
CA THR A 34 -5.57 -19.71 0.01
C THR A 34 -4.29 -19.03 0.45
N ILE A 35 -3.91 -19.23 1.71
CA ILE A 35 -2.69 -18.65 2.28
C ILE A 35 -1.46 -19.29 1.63
N ILE A 36 -0.58 -18.45 1.10
CA ILE A 36 0.70 -18.83 0.49
C ILE A 36 1.83 -18.16 1.29
N THR A 37 2.76 -18.97 1.80
CA THR A 37 3.89 -18.49 2.62
C THR A 37 5.25 -18.75 1.99
N LYS A 38 5.33 -19.56 0.92
CA LYS A 38 6.60 -20.04 0.34
C LYS A 38 6.61 -19.95 -1.18
N CYS A 39 7.80 -19.76 -1.74
CA CYS A 39 8.05 -19.95 -3.17
C CYS A 39 7.90 -21.41 -3.58
N THR A 40 7.49 -21.63 -4.83
CA THR A 40 7.46 -22.95 -5.48
C THR A 40 8.60 -23.13 -6.47
N VAL A 41 9.14 -22.02 -7.00
CA VAL A 41 10.29 -22.04 -7.92
C VAL A 41 11.59 -22.16 -7.11
N PRO A 42 12.42 -23.20 -7.35
CA PRO A 42 13.66 -23.39 -6.61
C PRO A 42 14.63 -22.21 -6.68
N ASP A 43 15.43 -22.03 -5.64
CA ASP A 43 16.49 -21.01 -5.52
C ASP A 43 16.06 -19.55 -5.69
N THR A 44 14.75 -19.31 -5.74
CA THR A 44 14.18 -17.96 -5.69
C THR A 44 13.99 -17.46 -4.27
N PHE A 45 13.97 -16.14 -4.11
CA PHE A 45 13.58 -15.46 -2.89
C PHE A 45 12.80 -14.19 -3.25
N ALA A 46 11.63 -14.01 -2.63
CA ALA A 46 10.79 -12.83 -2.80
C ALA A 46 10.97 -11.88 -1.62
N LEU A 47 11.69 -10.78 -1.85
CA LEU A 47 11.66 -9.63 -0.96
C LEU A 47 10.30 -8.94 -1.11
N THR A 48 9.59 -8.75 -0.01
CA THR A 48 8.29 -8.08 -0.03
C THR A 48 8.19 -6.98 1.01
N PHE A 49 7.48 -5.91 0.65
CA PHE A 49 7.37 -4.68 1.43
C PHE A 49 5.92 -4.25 1.56
N ASP A 50 5.48 -4.00 2.78
CA ASP A 50 4.10 -3.60 3.11
C ASP A 50 4.02 -2.11 3.48
N ASP A 51 2.78 -1.60 3.54
CA ASP A 51 2.36 -0.26 4.00
C ASP A 51 2.66 0.92 3.08
N GLY A 52 3.58 0.75 2.13
CA GLY A 52 3.97 1.78 1.18
C GLY A 52 2.96 2.05 0.05
N PRO A 53 3.36 2.90 -0.93
CA PRO A 53 4.63 3.62 -0.98
C PRO A 53 4.68 4.82 -0.02
N PHE A 54 5.87 5.12 0.49
CA PHE A 54 6.14 6.24 1.38
C PHE A 54 7.44 6.97 0.98
N ASP A 55 7.94 7.87 1.83
CA ASP A 55 9.07 8.74 1.50
C ASP A 55 10.40 8.00 1.32
N PHE A 56 10.56 6.82 1.94
CA PHE A 56 11.78 6.02 1.81
C PHE A 56 11.76 5.09 0.59
N THR A 57 10.59 4.79 0.02
CA THR A 57 10.43 3.86 -1.11
C THR A 57 11.31 4.20 -2.33
N PRO A 58 11.51 5.46 -2.75
CA PRO A 58 12.41 5.78 -3.85
C PRO A 58 13.87 5.34 -3.60
N GLY A 59 14.36 5.49 -2.37
CA GLY A 59 15.69 5.03 -1.96
C GLY A 59 15.82 3.51 -1.98
N LEU A 60 14.74 2.81 -1.59
CA LEU A 60 14.65 1.36 -1.69
C LEU A 60 14.71 0.89 -3.15
N LEU A 61 13.92 1.51 -4.06
CA LEU A 61 13.94 1.17 -5.48
C LEU A 61 15.33 1.35 -6.09
N LYS A 62 16.05 2.42 -5.74
CA LYS A 62 17.44 2.61 -6.14
C LYS A 62 18.33 1.46 -5.65
N THR A 63 18.20 1.08 -4.38
CA THR A 63 18.98 -0.01 -3.77
C THR A 63 18.72 -1.35 -4.46
N LEU A 64 17.46 -1.66 -4.75
CA LEU A 64 17.07 -2.89 -5.45
C LEU A 64 17.59 -2.91 -6.89
N LYS A 65 17.52 -1.78 -7.60
CA LYS A 65 18.06 -1.63 -8.96
C LYS A 65 19.56 -1.85 -9.01
N ASP A 66 20.31 -1.22 -8.10
CA ASP A 66 21.77 -1.37 -8.01
C ASP A 66 22.18 -2.83 -7.68
N ALA A 67 21.30 -3.58 -7.02
CA ALA A 67 21.48 -5.00 -6.72
C ALA A 67 20.90 -5.95 -7.79
N GLU A 68 20.37 -5.43 -8.90
CA GLU A 68 19.66 -6.19 -9.93
C GLU A 68 18.51 -7.08 -9.38
N ALA A 69 17.89 -6.64 -8.28
CA ALA A 69 16.86 -7.37 -7.56
C ALA A 69 15.45 -6.92 -7.96
N LYS A 70 14.52 -7.88 -8.09
CA LYS A 70 13.08 -7.59 -8.12
C LYS A 70 12.46 -7.86 -6.75
N ALA A 71 11.33 -7.21 -6.50
CA ALA A 71 10.63 -7.25 -5.22
C ALA A 71 9.12 -7.10 -5.45
N THR A 72 8.34 -7.32 -4.40
CA THR A 72 6.89 -7.14 -4.40
C THR A 72 6.47 -6.12 -3.35
N PHE A 73 5.69 -5.12 -3.73
CA PHE A 73 5.19 -4.08 -2.85
C PHE A 73 3.69 -4.28 -2.63
N PHE A 74 3.27 -4.61 -1.41
CA PHE A 74 1.86 -4.65 -1.03
C PHE A 74 1.45 -3.26 -0.58
N VAL A 75 0.78 -2.53 -1.47
CA VAL A 75 0.52 -1.10 -1.29
C VAL A 75 -0.84 -0.84 -0.65
N ASN A 76 -0.93 0.24 0.11
CA ASN A 76 -2.21 0.76 0.62
C ASN A 76 -2.77 1.88 -0.26
N GLY A 77 -4.04 2.21 -0.05
CA GLY A 77 -4.69 3.34 -0.69
C GLY A 77 -4.52 4.66 0.06
N ASP A 78 -4.76 4.64 1.36
CA ASP A 78 -4.61 5.78 2.26
C ASP A 78 -4.22 5.25 3.65
N ASN A 79 -2.90 5.14 3.87
CA ASN A 79 -2.29 4.70 5.12
C ASN A 79 -1.24 5.74 5.58
N PHE A 80 0.05 5.49 5.37
CA PHE A 80 1.13 6.46 5.62
C PHE A 80 1.09 7.64 4.64
N ALA A 81 0.66 7.37 3.41
CA ALA A 81 0.39 8.37 2.38
C ALA A 81 -0.80 7.94 1.52
N LYS A 82 -1.34 8.91 0.78
CA LYS A 82 -2.35 8.65 -0.25
C LYS A 82 -1.69 8.13 -1.51
N ILE A 83 -2.24 7.07 -2.07
CA ILE A 83 -1.69 6.39 -3.25
C ILE A 83 -1.65 7.31 -4.48
N GLU A 84 -2.57 8.28 -4.57
CA GLU A 84 -2.64 9.26 -5.66
C GLU A 84 -1.44 10.23 -5.68
N ASP A 85 -0.83 10.47 -4.52
CA ASP A 85 0.36 11.30 -4.34
C ASP A 85 1.64 10.53 -4.69
N ARG A 86 1.55 9.19 -4.83
CA ARG A 86 2.70 8.28 -5.06
C ARG A 86 2.78 7.76 -6.50
N ARG A 87 2.10 8.41 -7.45
CA ARG A 87 2.02 7.98 -8.86
C ARG A 87 3.37 7.71 -9.53
N CYS A 88 4.38 8.54 -9.25
CA CYS A 88 5.72 8.42 -9.84
C CYS A 88 6.42 7.15 -9.36
N VAL A 89 6.34 6.89 -8.06
CA VAL A 89 6.96 5.74 -7.41
C VAL A 89 6.30 4.44 -7.88
N LEU A 90 4.97 4.40 -7.95
CA LEU A 90 4.25 3.23 -8.48
C LEU A 90 4.63 2.93 -9.93
N LYS A 91 4.76 3.97 -10.77
CA LYS A 91 5.21 3.79 -12.16
C LYS A 91 6.64 3.27 -12.21
N GLN A 92 7.52 3.77 -11.34
CA GLN A 92 8.89 3.30 -11.25
C GLN A 92 8.93 1.82 -10.85
N MET A 93 8.12 1.38 -9.88
CA MET A 93 8.00 -0.03 -9.50
C MET A 93 7.74 -0.91 -10.72
N LEU A 94 6.71 -0.57 -11.52
CA LEU A 94 6.37 -1.34 -12.73
C LEU A 94 7.46 -1.29 -13.80
N ASN A 95 8.00 -0.11 -14.09
CA ASN A 95 9.07 0.07 -15.10
C ASN A 95 10.35 -0.68 -14.74
N GLU A 96 10.66 -0.78 -13.45
CA GLU A 96 11.82 -1.51 -12.95
C GLU A 96 11.52 -2.99 -12.71
N GLY A 97 10.33 -3.49 -13.10
CA GLY A 97 9.97 -4.91 -13.09
C GLY A 97 9.61 -5.46 -11.71
N HIS A 98 9.28 -4.60 -10.76
CA HIS A 98 8.72 -5.00 -9.48
C HIS A 98 7.23 -5.35 -9.63
N GLN A 99 6.71 -6.10 -8.67
CA GLN A 99 5.29 -6.43 -8.59
C GLN A 99 4.60 -5.51 -7.57
N ILE A 100 3.39 -5.07 -7.91
CA ILE A 100 2.48 -4.37 -6.99
C ILE A 100 1.39 -5.35 -6.58
N GLY A 101 1.23 -5.57 -5.29
CA GLY A 101 0.13 -6.29 -4.65
C GLY A 101 -0.76 -5.34 -3.86
N SER A 102 -1.96 -5.79 -3.49
CA SER A 102 -2.86 -5.04 -2.61
C SER A 102 -2.58 -5.31 -1.14
N HIS A 103 -2.58 -4.27 -0.30
CA HIS A 103 -2.61 -4.39 1.16
C HIS A 103 -3.91 -3.81 1.76
N GLY A 104 -4.96 -3.72 0.95
CA GLY A 104 -6.22 -3.05 1.29
C GLY A 104 -6.12 -1.52 1.24
N PHE A 105 -7.26 -0.83 1.30
CA PHE A 105 -7.29 0.62 1.15
C PHE A 105 -6.82 1.36 2.41
N GLN A 106 -7.36 1.01 3.58
CA GLN A 106 -7.13 1.72 4.87
C GLN A 106 -6.23 0.94 5.85
N HIS A 107 -5.68 -0.20 5.45
CA HIS A 107 -4.99 -1.12 6.36
C HIS A 107 -5.91 -1.60 7.53
N ASP A 108 -7.21 -1.81 7.24
CA ASP A 108 -8.15 -2.36 8.21
C ASP A 108 -7.90 -3.86 8.44
N ASN A 109 -8.10 -4.32 9.68
CA ASN A 109 -8.09 -5.73 9.98
C ASN A 109 -9.32 -6.41 9.35
N LEU A 110 -9.08 -7.25 8.35
CA LEU A 110 -10.16 -7.84 7.54
C LEU A 110 -11.08 -8.78 8.35
N THR A 111 -10.62 -9.35 9.46
CA THR A 111 -11.47 -10.18 10.31
C THR A 111 -12.52 -9.37 11.08
N ASP A 112 -12.32 -8.07 11.21
CA ASP A 112 -13.23 -7.16 11.93
C ASP A 112 -14.33 -6.58 11.01
N LEU A 113 -14.23 -6.82 9.70
CA LEU A 113 -15.15 -6.33 8.68
C LEU A 113 -16.11 -7.43 8.23
N ASP A 114 -17.31 -7.09 7.77
CA ASP A 114 -18.20 -8.03 7.06
C ASP A 114 -17.74 -8.26 5.60
N GLU A 115 -18.37 -9.17 4.86
CA GLU A 115 -17.98 -9.47 3.47
C GLU A 115 -17.94 -8.23 2.58
N ASN A 116 -18.94 -7.35 2.72
CA ASN A 116 -19.00 -6.10 1.97
C ASN A 116 -17.87 -5.14 2.39
N GLY A 117 -17.52 -5.05 3.67
CA GLY A 117 -16.38 -4.26 4.13
C GLY A 117 -15.05 -4.78 3.58
N ILE A 118 -14.87 -6.11 3.53
CA ILE A 118 -13.68 -6.73 2.92
C ILE A 118 -13.62 -6.39 1.43
N GLU A 119 -14.72 -6.55 0.69
CA GLU A 119 -14.81 -6.21 -0.73
C GLU A 119 -14.49 -4.72 -0.98
N GLN A 120 -15.02 -3.82 -0.15
CA GLN A 120 -14.76 -2.39 -0.25
C GLN A 120 -13.27 -2.04 -0.07
N GLN A 121 -12.56 -2.70 0.85
CA GLN A 121 -11.11 -2.47 1.01
C GLN A 121 -10.33 -2.82 -0.27
N MET A 122 -10.77 -3.85 -1.00
CA MET A 122 -10.13 -4.24 -2.25
C MET A 122 -10.52 -3.29 -3.40
N PHE A 123 -11.82 -3.11 -3.62
CA PHE A 123 -12.33 -2.31 -4.74
C PHE A 123 -11.92 -0.85 -4.69
N GLN A 124 -11.79 -0.25 -3.50
CA GLN A 124 -11.33 1.13 -3.38
C GLN A 124 -9.89 1.29 -3.88
N LEU A 125 -8.99 0.39 -3.48
CA LEU A 125 -7.61 0.43 -3.97
C LEU A 125 -7.52 0.13 -5.47
N GLU A 126 -8.23 -0.90 -5.95
CA GLU A 126 -8.27 -1.23 -7.37
C GLU A 126 -8.76 -0.05 -8.21
N THR A 127 -9.81 0.64 -7.78
CA THR A 127 -10.34 1.82 -8.48
C THR A 127 -9.26 2.90 -8.60
N ARG A 128 -8.51 3.18 -7.52
CA ARG A 128 -7.41 4.17 -7.57
C ARG A 128 -6.29 3.76 -8.52
N LEU A 129 -5.92 2.49 -8.53
CA LEU A 129 -4.86 1.99 -9.40
C LEU A 129 -5.29 1.93 -10.88
N LEU A 130 -6.56 1.61 -11.15
CA LEU A 130 -7.14 1.61 -12.50
C LEU A 130 -7.34 3.04 -13.05
N ASP A 131 -7.70 4.01 -12.19
CA ASP A 131 -7.83 5.42 -12.58
C ASP A 131 -6.48 6.13 -12.71
N ASN A 132 -5.42 5.58 -12.11
CA ASN A 132 -4.07 6.10 -12.26
C ASN A 132 -3.55 5.81 -13.68
N SER A 133 -3.40 6.86 -14.48
CA SER A 133 -2.95 6.79 -15.88
C SER A 133 -1.57 6.14 -16.07
N SER A 134 -0.76 6.05 -15.01
CA SER A 134 0.55 5.38 -15.05
C SER A 134 0.49 3.89 -14.74
N ILE A 135 -0.62 3.41 -14.17
CA ILE A 135 -0.78 2.02 -13.69
C ILE A 135 -1.85 1.30 -14.51
N GLN A 136 -3.10 1.80 -14.50
CA GLN A 136 -4.23 1.26 -15.26
C GLN A 136 -4.44 -0.26 -15.08
N MET A 137 -4.10 -0.77 -13.90
CA MET A 137 -4.10 -2.19 -13.55
C MET A 137 -4.53 -2.38 -12.10
N ALA A 138 -5.26 -3.46 -11.82
CA ALA A 138 -5.64 -3.88 -10.48
C ALA A 138 -4.87 -5.15 -10.07
N PRO A 139 -4.17 -5.19 -8.92
CA PRO A 139 -3.45 -6.38 -8.48
C PRO A 139 -4.37 -7.59 -8.25
N THR A 140 -3.84 -8.78 -8.53
CA THR A 140 -4.47 -10.09 -8.20
C THR A 140 -3.78 -10.76 -7.01
N TYR A 141 -2.68 -10.18 -6.54
CA TYR A 141 -1.97 -10.57 -5.33
C TYR A 141 -2.34 -9.62 -4.22
N MET A 142 -2.60 -10.14 -3.03
CA MET A 142 -2.81 -9.34 -1.84
C MET A 142 -2.17 -9.95 -0.62
N ARG A 143 -1.85 -9.11 0.34
CA ARG A 143 -1.46 -9.51 1.69
C ARG A 143 -2.48 -8.95 2.67
N PRO A 144 -3.08 -9.76 3.55
CA PRO A 144 -3.97 -9.26 4.58
C PRO A 144 -3.19 -8.43 5.61
N PRO A 145 -3.65 -7.21 5.97
CA PRO A 145 -3.15 -6.50 7.13
C PRO A 145 -3.06 -7.41 8.36
N PHE A 146 -1.97 -7.30 9.11
CA PHE A 146 -1.69 -8.11 10.31
C PHE A 146 -1.58 -9.64 10.07
N PHE A 147 -1.55 -10.09 8.81
CA PHE A 147 -1.76 -11.50 8.44
C PHE A 147 -3.10 -12.09 8.89
N SER A 148 -4.04 -11.25 9.34
CA SER A 148 -5.32 -11.67 9.90
C SER A 148 -6.24 -12.20 8.80
N THR A 149 -6.64 -13.46 8.94
CA THR A 149 -7.56 -14.13 8.02
C THR A 149 -8.51 -15.05 8.79
N ASP A 150 -9.73 -15.18 8.29
CA ASP A 150 -10.71 -16.20 8.67
C ASP A 150 -11.28 -16.86 7.39
N GLU A 151 -12.15 -17.86 7.53
CA GLU A 151 -12.76 -18.55 6.38
C GLU A 151 -13.51 -17.60 5.44
N ARG A 152 -14.12 -16.54 5.99
CA ARG A 152 -14.88 -15.55 5.23
C ARG A 152 -13.94 -14.63 4.45
N VAL A 153 -12.83 -14.16 5.04
CA VAL A 153 -11.79 -13.41 4.33
C VAL A 153 -11.27 -14.24 3.16
N LEU A 154 -10.92 -15.50 3.39
CA LEU A 154 -10.43 -16.40 2.34
C LEU A 154 -11.49 -16.67 1.25
N ALA A 155 -12.76 -16.81 1.62
CA ALA A 155 -13.87 -16.95 0.68
C ALA A 155 -14.06 -15.71 -0.18
N VAL A 156 -14.00 -14.50 0.40
CA VAL A 156 -14.04 -13.23 -0.35
C VAL A 156 -12.83 -13.12 -1.27
N MET A 157 -11.61 -13.41 -0.79
CA MET A 157 -10.42 -13.39 -1.64
C MET A 157 -10.51 -14.41 -2.78
N LYS A 158 -11.11 -15.58 -2.55
CA LYS A 158 -11.38 -16.55 -3.62
C LYS A 158 -12.37 -16.01 -4.65
N LYS A 159 -13.47 -15.42 -4.19
CA LYS A 159 -14.53 -14.81 -5.02
C LYS A 159 -13.94 -13.71 -5.91
N LEU A 160 -13.11 -12.84 -5.34
CA LEU A 160 -12.43 -11.74 -6.01
C LEU A 160 -11.14 -12.16 -6.75
N GLN A 161 -10.85 -13.46 -6.85
CA GLN A 161 -9.65 -14.01 -7.48
C GLN A 161 -8.33 -13.38 -7.00
N TYR A 162 -8.17 -13.24 -5.68
CA TYR A 162 -6.93 -12.81 -5.04
C TYR A 162 -6.09 -14.01 -4.55
N HIS A 163 -4.80 -13.98 -4.87
CA HIS A 163 -3.79 -14.80 -4.20
C HIS A 163 -3.44 -14.17 -2.86
N VAL A 164 -3.55 -14.94 -1.77
CA VAL A 164 -3.36 -14.44 -0.39
C VAL A 164 -1.95 -14.76 0.09
N ILE A 165 -1.10 -13.74 0.18
CA ILE A 165 0.33 -13.87 0.45
C ILE A 165 0.64 -13.51 1.90
N GLN A 166 1.24 -14.43 2.63
CA GLN A 166 1.90 -14.16 3.91
C GLN A 166 3.43 -14.23 3.74
N ALA A 167 4.17 -14.61 4.78
CA ALA A 167 5.63 -14.73 4.73
C ALA A 167 6.09 -15.89 5.61
N ASP A 168 7.22 -16.49 5.24
CA ASP A 168 7.94 -17.48 6.07
C ASP A 168 9.27 -16.94 6.61
N VAL A 169 9.58 -15.66 6.33
CA VAL A 169 10.68 -14.88 6.94
C VAL A 169 10.11 -13.56 7.47
N ASP A 170 9.73 -13.52 8.75
CA ASP A 170 9.25 -12.30 9.39
C ASP A 170 10.40 -11.57 10.10
N THR A 171 10.70 -10.36 9.65
CA THR A 171 11.84 -9.57 10.17
C THR A 171 11.50 -8.84 11.47
N LYS A 172 10.22 -8.60 11.77
CA LYS A 172 9.78 -7.74 12.88
C LYS A 172 10.34 -6.31 12.82
N ASP A 173 10.43 -5.75 11.62
CA ASP A 173 11.02 -4.44 11.34
C ASP A 173 10.07 -3.24 11.54
N PHE A 174 8.82 -3.45 11.95
CA PHE A 174 7.88 -2.36 12.23
C PHE A 174 8.28 -1.47 13.44
N GLY A 175 9.19 -1.95 14.29
CA GLY A 175 9.59 -1.28 15.54
C GLY A 175 11.03 -0.75 15.58
N LEU A 176 11.72 -0.62 14.43
CA LEU A 176 13.15 -0.25 14.40
C LEU A 176 13.38 1.19 14.92
N LYS A 177 13.89 1.31 16.15
CA LYS A 177 14.21 2.60 16.80
C LYS A 177 15.64 2.71 17.30
N THR A 178 16.31 1.58 17.50
CA THR A 178 17.68 1.52 18.03
C THR A 178 18.48 0.51 17.23
N GLU A 179 19.81 0.64 17.25
CA GLU A 179 20.73 -0.29 16.58
C GLU A 179 20.48 -1.76 16.99
N ASP A 180 20.22 -2.02 18.28
CA ASP A 180 19.94 -3.38 18.77
C ASP A 180 18.66 -3.98 18.14
N VAL A 181 17.63 -3.15 17.94
CA VAL A 181 16.37 -3.60 17.32
C VAL A 181 16.58 -3.80 15.82
N ILE A 182 17.39 -2.98 15.16
CA ILE A 182 17.78 -3.17 13.75
C ILE A 182 18.55 -4.48 13.58
N GLN A 183 19.52 -4.75 14.45
CA GLN A 183 20.28 -6.00 14.41
C GLN A 183 19.38 -7.21 14.65
N THR A 184 18.40 -7.10 15.55
CA THR A 184 17.40 -8.16 15.77
C THR A 184 16.63 -8.48 14.48
N ALA A 185 16.26 -7.47 13.68
CA ALA A 185 15.58 -7.71 12.40
C ALA A 185 16.50 -8.38 11.37
N VAL A 186 17.78 -8.02 11.33
CA VAL A 186 18.79 -8.70 10.49
C VAL A 186 18.95 -10.16 10.91
N ASP A 187 19.00 -10.43 12.21
CA ASP A 187 19.14 -11.77 12.76
C ASP A 187 17.89 -12.62 12.48
N ASN A 188 16.69 -12.04 12.58
CA ASN A 188 15.44 -12.69 12.22
C ASN A 188 15.42 -13.06 10.73
N PHE A 189 15.82 -12.13 9.86
CA PHE A 189 15.95 -12.39 8.43
C PHE A 189 16.90 -13.57 8.16
N LYS A 190 18.09 -13.52 8.75
CA LYS A 190 19.12 -14.57 8.62
C LYS A 190 18.60 -15.92 9.12
N GLN A 191 17.93 -15.96 10.26
CA GLN A 191 17.33 -17.18 10.81
C GLN A 191 16.24 -17.76 9.89
N GLY A 192 15.37 -16.92 9.34
CA GLY A 192 14.37 -17.35 8.36
C GLY A 192 15.02 -17.94 7.11
N LEU A 193 16.05 -17.28 6.58
CA LEU A 193 16.82 -17.78 5.44
C LEU A 193 17.53 -19.11 5.74
N ASP A 194 18.14 -19.27 6.92
CA ASP A 194 18.77 -20.51 7.36
C ASP A 194 17.75 -21.66 7.57
N ARG A 195 16.46 -21.35 7.72
CA ARG A 195 15.33 -22.31 7.75
C ARG A 195 14.70 -22.55 6.38
N ASN A 196 15.37 -22.18 5.29
CA ASN A 196 14.86 -22.25 3.91
C ASN A 196 13.56 -21.43 3.73
N GLY A 197 13.48 -20.27 4.40
CA GLY A 197 12.49 -19.26 4.10
C GLY A 197 12.72 -18.65 2.72
N SER A 198 11.65 -18.14 2.11
CA SER A 198 11.64 -17.71 0.70
C SER A 198 10.77 -16.49 0.40
N ILE A 199 9.89 -16.08 1.31
CA ILE A 199 9.10 -14.85 1.21
C ILE A 199 9.28 -14.06 2.50
N SER A 200 9.83 -12.85 2.42
CA SER A 200 10.09 -12.01 3.60
C SER A 200 9.03 -10.95 3.84
N LEU A 201 8.64 -10.72 5.10
CA LEU A 201 7.86 -9.57 5.52
C LEU A 201 8.80 -8.44 5.98
N MET A 202 8.67 -7.28 5.35
CA MET A 202 9.39 -6.04 5.65
C MET A 202 8.45 -4.85 5.36
N HIS A 203 8.78 -3.65 5.83
CA HIS A 203 7.95 -2.46 5.66
C HIS A 203 8.79 -1.29 5.14
N ASP A 204 8.55 -0.83 3.91
CA ASP A 204 9.34 0.24 3.27
C ASP A 204 8.96 1.65 3.75
N VAL A 205 7.99 1.74 4.65
CA VAL A 205 7.66 2.95 5.42
C VAL A 205 8.65 3.23 6.56
N ASN A 206 9.54 2.27 6.86
CA ASN A 206 10.55 2.40 7.92
C ASN A 206 11.95 2.72 7.33
N GLY A 207 12.52 3.86 7.73
CA GLY A 207 13.83 4.33 7.25
C GLY A 207 14.96 3.32 7.46
N PRO A 208 15.21 2.86 8.70
CA PRO A 208 16.14 1.76 8.99
C PRO A 208 15.92 0.46 8.21
N THR A 209 14.68 0.09 7.87
CA THR A 209 14.41 -1.06 6.99
C THR A 209 15.10 -0.85 5.65
N VAL A 210 14.87 0.32 5.03
CA VAL A 210 15.41 0.67 3.73
C VAL A 210 16.92 0.88 3.77
N SER A 211 17.44 1.62 4.76
CA SER A 211 18.83 2.06 4.79
C SER A 211 19.81 1.03 5.37
N THR A 212 19.35 0.05 6.14
CA THR A 212 20.23 -0.91 6.83
C THR A 212 19.83 -2.36 6.61
N LEU A 213 18.57 -2.71 6.93
CA LEU A 213 18.12 -4.10 6.87
C LEU A 213 18.14 -4.65 5.43
N VAL A 214 17.61 -3.91 4.45
CA VAL A 214 17.59 -4.35 3.05
C VAL A 214 19.00 -4.56 2.48
N PRO A 215 19.98 -3.63 2.62
CA PRO A 215 21.36 -3.89 2.22
C PRO A 215 21.95 -5.17 2.82
N LYS A 216 21.72 -5.43 4.11
CA LYS A 216 22.18 -6.66 4.79
C LYS A 216 21.48 -7.91 4.26
N ALA A 217 20.18 -7.85 4.02
CA ALA A 217 19.42 -8.94 3.42
C ALA A 217 19.96 -9.29 2.02
N LEU A 218 20.24 -8.28 1.18
CA LEU A 218 20.81 -8.46 -0.16
C LEU A 218 22.19 -9.15 -0.11
N GLU A 219 23.07 -8.75 0.81
CA GLU A 219 24.36 -9.41 1.04
C GLU A 219 24.19 -10.90 1.38
N LEU A 220 23.30 -11.22 2.34
CA LEU A 220 23.04 -12.59 2.78
C LEU A 220 22.46 -13.46 1.65
N LEU A 221 21.50 -12.92 0.90
CA LEU A 221 20.85 -13.61 -0.21
C LEU A 221 21.82 -13.89 -1.36
N LYS A 222 22.67 -12.91 -1.70
CA LYS A 222 23.74 -13.06 -2.68
C LYS A 222 24.73 -14.15 -2.26
N ALA A 223 25.12 -14.18 -0.98
CA ALA A 223 26.02 -15.21 -0.45
C ALA A 223 25.41 -16.62 -0.51
N LYS A 224 24.07 -16.74 -0.42
CA LYS A 224 23.33 -18.00 -0.56
C LYS A 224 22.95 -18.33 -2.02
N GLY A 225 23.37 -17.51 -2.99
CA GLY A 225 23.08 -17.73 -4.41
C GLY A 225 21.59 -17.62 -4.79
N LYS A 226 20.78 -16.90 -4.01
CA LYS A 226 19.35 -16.75 -4.27
C LYS A 226 19.08 -15.78 -5.42
N LYS A 227 18.13 -16.14 -6.28
CA LYS A 227 17.59 -15.25 -7.31
C LYS A 227 16.48 -14.39 -6.72
N LEU A 228 16.64 -13.06 -6.78
CA LEU A 228 15.69 -12.11 -6.19
C LEU A 228 14.62 -11.72 -7.21
N VAL A 229 13.41 -12.18 -6.94
CA VAL A 229 12.29 -12.19 -7.89
C VAL A 229 11.03 -11.59 -7.26
N THR A 230 10.00 -11.32 -8.07
CA THR A 230 8.67 -10.99 -7.54
C THR A 230 7.99 -12.22 -6.93
N VAL A 231 6.96 -12.04 -6.11
CA VAL A 231 6.18 -13.16 -5.56
C VAL A 231 5.55 -13.98 -6.69
N GLY A 232 5.03 -13.33 -7.73
CA GLY A 232 4.49 -14.01 -8.91
C GLY A 232 5.52 -14.91 -9.59
N GLU A 233 6.73 -14.42 -9.85
CA GLU A 233 7.83 -15.24 -10.40
C GLU A 233 8.26 -16.37 -9.45
N CYS A 234 8.34 -16.09 -8.15
CA CYS A 234 8.64 -17.06 -7.08
C CYS A 234 7.60 -18.20 -7.01
N LEU A 235 6.38 -17.95 -7.48
CA LEU A 235 5.30 -18.94 -7.57
C LEU A 235 5.12 -19.54 -8.98
N GLY A 236 5.92 -19.11 -9.95
CA GLY A 236 5.84 -19.56 -11.33
C GLY A 236 4.65 -19.00 -12.11
N ASP A 237 4.03 -17.91 -11.63
CA ASP A 237 2.89 -17.28 -12.29
C ASP A 237 3.37 -16.26 -13.34
N PRO A 238 2.95 -16.38 -14.62
CA PRO A 238 3.31 -15.40 -15.64
C PRO A 238 2.83 -13.97 -15.31
N PRO A 239 3.58 -12.92 -15.69
CA PRO A 239 3.24 -11.52 -15.35
C PRO A 239 1.83 -11.04 -15.74
N HIS A 240 1.23 -11.60 -16.78
CA HIS A 240 -0.12 -11.24 -17.21
C HIS A 240 -1.22 -11.69 -16.23
N ASN A 241 -0.91 -12.62 -15.31
CA ASN A 241 -1.82 -13.07 -14.26
C ASN A 241 -1.73 -12.23 -12.98
N TRP A 242 -0.69 -11.40 -12.83
CA TRP A 242 -0.48 -10.59 -11.61
C TRP A 242 -1.46 -9.42 -11.50
N TYR A 243 -2.10 -9.06 -12.61
CA TYR A 243 -2.95 -7.91 -12.72
C TYR A 243 -4.20 -8.19 -13.55
N ARG A 244 -5.26 -7.47 -13.23
CA ARG A 244 -6.46 -7.32 -14.04
C ARG A 244 -6.44 -5.94 -14.71
N VAL A 245 -6.97 -5.87 -15.92
CA VAL A 245 -7.07 -4.64 -16.74
C VAL A 245 -8.53 -4.40 -17.11
N ARG A 246 -8.87 -3.15 -17.46
CA ARG A 246 -10.20 -2.82 -17.99
C ARG A 246 -10.46 -3.58 -19.30
N ASP A 247 -11.69 -4.01 -19.52
CA ASP A 247 -12.07 -4.64 -20.79
C ASP A 247 -11.76 -3.72 -21.98
N GLY A 248 -11.14 -4.30 -23.01
CA GLY A 248 -10.74 -3.58 -24.22
C GLY A 248 -9.38 -2.86 -24.15
N THR A 249 -8.66 -2.89 -23.03
CA THR A 249 -7.26 -2.44 -22.98
C THR A 249 -6.31 -3.63 -23.18
N THR A 250 -5.55 -3.64 -24.28
CA THR A 250 -4.51 -4.66 -24.51
C THR A 250 -3.22 -4.26 -23.79
N GLY A 251 -3.00 -4.84 -22.61
CA GLY A 251 -1.69 -4.88 -21.97
C GLY A 251 -1.14 -3.55 -21.44
N VAL A 252 -0.04 -3.66 -20.70
CA VAL A 252 0.63 -2.56 -20.03
C VAL A 252 1.20 -1.58 -21.06
N SER A 253 0.56 -0.43 -21.26
CA SER A 253 1.20 0.69 -21.94
C SER A 253 2.11 1.41 -20.95
N LEU A 254 3.31 0.86 -20.69
CA LEU A 254 4.38 1.56 -19.96
C LEU A 254 4.87 2.73 -20.81
N ASN A 255 4.12 3.83 -20.83
CA ASN A 255 4.48 5.00 -21.60
C ASN A 255 5.68 5.67 -20.91
N SER A 256 6.78 5.90 -21.65
CA SER A 256 8.08 6.36 -21.12
C SER A 256 8.10 7.80 -20.60
N THR A 257 6.95 8.47 -20.55
CA THR A 257 6.83 9.85 -20.07
C THR A 257 7.30 9.93 -18.62
N VAL A 258 8.34 10.73 -18.39
CA VAL A 258 8.83 11.11 -17.06
C VAL A 258 7.64 11.60 -16.24
N CYS A 259 7.33 10.94 -15.12
CA CYS A 259 6.34 11.46 -14.20
C CYS A 259 6.92 12.72 -13.57
N LYS A 260 6.28 13.86 -13.82
CA LYS A 260 6.52 15.06 -13.02
C LYS A 260 5.66 14.93 -11.78
N GLU A 261 6.27 14.99 -10.60
CA GLU A 261 5.52 15.25 -9.39
C GLU A 261 4.84 16.62 -9.56
N GLU A 262 3.52 16.67 -9.39
CA GLU A 262 2.82 17.94 -9.33
C GLU A 262 3.20 18.57 -7.99
N GLU A 263 3.98 19.64 -8.03
CA GLU A 263 4.27 20.47 -6.85
C GLU A 263 2.93 20.88 -6.22
N THR A 264 2.63 20.32 -5.04
CA THR A 264 1.45 20.71 -4.28
C THR A 264 1.63 22.13 -3.77
N SER A 265 0.53 22.88 -3.75
CA SER A 265 0.42 24.35 -3.56
C SER A 265 0.87 24.90 -2.19
N SER A 266 1.81 24.27 -1.49
CA SER A 266 2.32 24.76 -0.20
C SER A 266 3.46 25.78 -0.34
N ASN A 267 4.12 25.88 -1.51
CA ASN A 267 5.34 26.68 -1.64
C ASN A 267 5.17 28.09 -2.26
N ARG A 268 3.96 28.66 -2.24
CA ARG A 268 3.68 29.99 -2.83
C ARG A 268 3.73 31.15 -1.83
N LEU A 269 4.56 31.04 -0.79
CA LEU A 269 4.90 32.13 0.15
C LEU A 269 6.42 32.15 0.36
N GLY A 270 7.15 32.64 -0.63
CA GLY A 270 8.62 32.68 -0.53
C GLY A 270 9.31 33.29 -1.74
N LYS A 271 8.75 34.35 -2.33
CA LYS A 271 9.45 35.25 -3.25
C LYS A 271 8.61 36.51 -3.39
N ARG A 272 8.95 37.55 -2.63
CA ARG A 272 8.66 38.93 -3.03
C ARG A 272 10.00 39.63 -3.17
N ASP A 273 10.15 40.22 -4.34
CA ASP A 273 11.31 40.94 -4.80
C ASP A 273 11.59 42.18 -3.92
N GLU A 274 12.87 42.37 -3.63
CA GLU A 274 13.42 43.63 -3.12
C GLU A 274 13.33 44.69 -4.23
N ASN A 275 12.44 45.67 -4.06
CA ASN A 275 12.65 47.09 -4.39
C ASN A 275 11.33 47.86 -4.35
N SER A 276 11.18 48.77 -3.39
CA SER A 276 10.80 50.17 -3.58
C SER A 276 10.40 50.78 -2.24
N LEU A 277 11.16 51.79 -1.82
CA LEU A 277 10.84 52.72 -0.74
C LEU A 277 9.71 53.66 -1.20
N ASP A 278 8.73 53.91 -0.33
CA ASP A 278 8.32 55.24 0.17
C ASP A 278 6.88 55.23 0.71
N GLY A 279 6.70 55.88 1.87
CA GLY A 279 5.56 56.77 2.06
C GLY A 279 4.37 56.32 2.94
N MET A 280 4.42 56.83 4.18
CA MET A 280 3.30 57.43 4.93
C MET A 280 2.33 56.56 5.76
N ALA A 281 2.20 57.01 7.01
CA ALA A 281 1.34 56.55 8.08
C ALA A 281 -0.13 56.97 7.92
N SER A 282 -1.04 56.21 8.54
CA SER A 282 -2.07 56.68 9.48
C SER A 282 -3.14 55.61 9.78
N GLU A 283 -3.82 55.83 10.90
CA GLU A 283 -4.70 54.98 11.69
C GLU A 283 -5.97 54.44 10.99
N GLY A 284 -6.57 53.39 11.56
CA GLY A 284 -7.96 53.03 11.25
C GLY A 284 -8.39 51.65 11.75
N THR A 285 -8.92 51.60 12.97
CA THR A 285 -9.72 50.51 13.53
C THR A 285 -10.90 50.12 12.63
N ARG A 286 -11.21 48.81 12.51
CA ARG A 286 -12.60 48.30 12.52
C ARG A 286 -12.68 46.76 12.60
N ASP A 287 -13.51 46.35 13.55
CA ASP A 287 -14.10 45.03 13.74
C ASP A 287 -14.76 44.47 12.48
N GLY A 288 -14.63 43.15 12.30
CA GLY A 288 -15.33 42.41 11.25
C GLY A 288 -15.39 40.91 11.57
N LYS A 289 -16.28 40.52 12.49
CA LYS A 289 -16.62 39.12 12.79
C LYS A 289 -17.17 38.44 11.53
N SER A 290 -16.43 37.47 10.99
CA SER A 290 -16.92 36.48 10.02
C SER A 290 -17.00 35.12 10.70
N LYS A 291 -18.22 34.59 10.86
CA LYS A 291 -18.52 33.25 11.36
C LYS A 291 -18.01 32.21 10.34
N VAL A 292 -16.90 31.55 10.63
CA VAL A 292 -16.52 30.30 9.96
C VAL A 292 -17.14 29.13 10.72
N ARG A 293 -17.96 28.35 10.02
CA ARG A 293 -18.52 27.09 10.50
C ARG A 293 -17.35 26.13 10.79
N ARG A 294 -17.23 25.67 12.04
CA ARG A 294 -16.28 24.62 12.43
C ARG A 294 -16.70 23.31 11.76
N GLY A 295 -16.03 22.95 10.67
CA GLY A 295 -15.94 21.55 10.26
C GLY A 295 -15.06 20.82 11.26
N ALA A 296 -15.40 19.58 11.61
CA ALA A 296 -14.58 18.75 12.48
C ALA A 296 -13.25 18.46 11.77
N TYR A 297 -12.18 19.13 12.20
CA TYR A 297 -10.83 18.79 11.78
C TYR A 297 -10.48 17.42 12.35
N SER A 298 -9.87 16.56 11.54
CA SER A 298 -9.20 15.36 12.06
C SER A 298 -8.12 15.80 13.05
N ILE A 299 -7.88 15.03 14.13
CA ILE A 299 -6.84 15.32 15.14
C ILE A 299 -5.49 15.63 14.47
N ARG A 300 -5.17 14.95 13.36
CA ARG A 300 -3.98 15.24 12.54
C ARG A 300 -4.02 16.62 11.90
N GLN A 301 -5.15 17.01 11.30
CA GLN A 301 -5.28 18.33 10.68
C GLN A 301 -5.19 19.44 11.72
N GLN A 302 -5.61 19.17 12.96
CA GLN A 302 -5.45 20.09 14.07
C GLN A 302 -3.99 20.19 14.53
N LEU A 303 -3.29 19.06 14.73
CA LEU A 303 -1.88 19.03 15.16
C LEU A 303 -0.91 19.61 14.11
N VAL A 304 -1.16 19.36 12.82
CA VAL A 304 -0.40 19.97 11.70
C VAL A 304 -0.68 21.47 11.61
N SER A 305 -1.93 21.91 11.82
CA SER A 305 -2.25 23.35 11.88
C SER A 305 -1.63 24.06 13.09
N GLU A 306 -1.24 23.30 14.11
CA GLU A 306 -0.58 23.78 15.33
C GLU A 306 0.96 23.65 15.27
N GLY A 307 1.53 23.20 14.13
CA GLY A 307 2.98 23.14 13.92
C GLY A 307 3.70 22.00 14.66
N ASN A 308 2.98 20.94 15.03
CA ASN A 308 3.50 19.79 15.79
C ASN A 308 3.68 18.55 14.91
N ASP A 309 4.61 18.62 13.96
CA ASP A 309 4.88 17.54 12.99
C ASP A 309 5.31 16.22 13.67
N GLU A 310 6.06 16.30 14.77
CA GLU A 310 6.53 15.14 15.55
C GLU A 310 5.39 14.37 16.24
N LEU A 311 4.33 15.06 16.66
CA LEU A 311 3.15 14.43 17.26
C LEU A 311 2.19 13.84 16.21
N ALA A 312 2.19 14.39 14.98
CA ALA A 312 1.43 13.85 13.88
C ALA A 312 1.97 12.47 13.44
N GLU A 313 3.30 12.34 13.36
CA GLU A 313 4.02 11.08 13.14
C GLU A 313 3.75 10.06 14.26
N HIS A 314 3.81 10.49 15.53
CA HIS A 314 3.44 9.63 16.65
C HIS A 314 1.98 9.17 16.63
N SER A 315 1.04 9.94 16.05
CA SER A 315 -0.37 9.54 15.98
C SER A 315 -0.63 8.40 14.99
N LEU A 316 0.10 8.37 13.87
CA LEU A 316 0.05 7.26 12.90
C LEU A 316 0.65 6.00 13.51
N TYR A 317 1.80 6.14 14.17
CA TYR A 317 2.48 5.06 14.87
C TYR A 317 1.66 4.49 16.05
N LEU A 318 0.98 5.34 16.82
CA LEU A 318 0.07 4.90 17.89
C LEU A 318 -1.16 4.19 17.34
N ARG A 319 -1.67 4.53 16.14
CA ARG A 319 -2.75 3.74 15.51
C ARG A 319 -2.28 2.35 15.09
N ALA A 320 -1.05 2.23 14.59
CA ALA A 320 -0.44 0.94 14.26
C ALA A 320 -0.20 0.07 15.51
N LEU A 321 0.19 0.68 16.64
CA LEU A 321 0.40 -0.03 17.90
C LEU A 321 -0.86 -0.30 18.74
N ILE A 322 -1.90 0.54 18.66
CA ILE A 322 -3.12 0.40 19.48
C ILE A 322 -4.09 -0.65 18.90
N ARG A 323 -3.86 -1.13 17.67
CA ARG A 323 -4.70 -2.15 17.00
C ARG A 323 -4.04 -3.52 16.84
N GLN A 324 -2.90 -3.77 17.49
CA GLN A 324 -2.28 -5.10 17.61
C GLN A 324 -2.25 -5.58 19.05
#